data_AF-A0A1B6K4R8-F1
#
_entry.id   AF-A0A1B6K4R8-F1
#
_cell.length_a   1.000
_cell.length_b   1.000
_cell.length_c   1.000
_cell.angle_alpha   90.00
_cell.angle_beta   90.00
_cell.angle_gamma   90.00
#
_symmetry.space_group_name_H-M   'P 1'
#
loop_
_entity.id
_entity.type
_entity.pdbx_description
1 polymer ?
#
loop_
_entity_poly.entity_id
_entity_poly.type
_entity_poly.pdbx_seq_one_letter_code
_entity_poly.pdbx_strand_id
1 'polypeptide(L)'
;STVVSGGIVRSSSVTAQDNSDAWEASALDFDPPEFISLISDASVINDHEKVIGYICGAVRTLKQQRFKPDASIIQSLLYLCKIKAPIFTNEYIMSALCSVLKRDPSYTFKSKNALLPVLATNLLMRAYQDSKRWPQIFVKLYIEDSLGERLWVDQEYCKSFVDNILTAFSTKSAPAMEPEGRPELPEDPDNITLMAGPASLLAKEYNEYIPVFNRFSTNQEAVEATVLEIVRENLNRRQAPDNITRNFLKLLASAAGLVEVRVL
;
A
#
# COMPACT_ATOMS: atom_id res chain seq x y z
N SER A 1 -52.35 -29.15 -2.68
CA SER A 1 -51.50 -28.68 -3.78
C SER A 1 -51.53 -27.16 -3.86
N THR A 2 -50.60 -26.48 -3.20
CA THR A 2 -50.17 -25.13 -3.64
C THR A 2 -48.73 -24.93 -3.19
N VAL A 3 -47.87 -24.66 -4.16
CA VAL A 3 -46.41 -24.60 -4.10
C VAL A 3 -45.98 -23.28 -3.47
N VAL A 4 -45.14 -23.34 -2.43
CA VAL A 4 -44.44 -22.18 -1.88
C VAL A 4 -43.24 -21.90 -2.78
N SER A 5 -43.29 -20.82 -3.56
CA SER A 5 -42.16 -20.37 -4.38
C SER A 5 -41.08 -19.77 -3.48
N GLY A 6 -39.96 -20.48 -3.38
CA GLY A 6 -38.73 -19.98 -2.78
C GLY A 6 -38.09 -18.91 -3.68
N GLY A 7 -38.14 -17.67 -3.24
CA GLY A 7 -37.32 -16.59 -3.80
C GLY A 7 -35.89 -16.74 -3.31
N ILE A 8 -35.01 -17.22 -4.20
CA ILE A 8 -33.56 -17.19 -4.00
C ILE A 8 -33.12 -15.72 -4.01
N VAL A 9 -32.76 -15.20 -2.84
CA VAL A 9 -32.02 -13.94 -2.72
C VAL A 9 -30.62 -14.20 -3.27
N ARG A 10 -30.38 -13.80 -4.52
CA ARG A 10 -29.02 -13.74 -5.08
C ARG A 10 -28.26 -12.65 -4.34
N SER A 11 -27.40 -13.08 -3.41
CA SER A 11 -26.35 -12.23 -2.84
C SER A 11 -25.39 -11.87 -3.98
N SER A 12 -25.47 -10.62 -4.45
CA SER A 12 -24.57 -10.08 -5.45
C SER A 12 -23.19 -9.88 -4.80
N SER A 13 -22.29 -10.82 -5.03
CA SER A 13 -20.86 -10.64 -4.86
C SER A 13 -20.37 -9.59 -5.87
N VAL A 14 -20.47 -8.31 -5.50
CA VAL A 14 -19.76 -7.23 -6.20
C VAL A 14 -18.28 -7.43 -5.87
N THR A 15 -17.58 -8.02 -6.83
CA THR A 15 -16.19 -8.42 -6.75
C THR A 15 -15.29 -7.18 -6.69
N ALA A 16 -14.24 -7.24 -5.87
CA ALA A 16 -13.18 -6.23 -5.74
C ALA A 16 -12.42 -5.89 -7.06
N GLN A 17 -12.78 -6.55 -8.17
CA GLN A 17 -12.29 -6.30 -9.51
C GLN A 17 -12.91 -5.04 -10.13
N ASP A 18 -14.21 -4.76 -9.89
CA ASP A 18 -14.95 -3.67 -10.56
C ASP A 18 -14.47 -2.27 -10.17
N ASN A 19 -13.89 -2.11 -8.97
CA ASN A 19 -13.35 -0.83 -8.51
C ASN A 19 -11.93 -0.53 -9.03
N SER A 20 -11.21 -1.54 -9.55
CA SER A 20 -9.84 -1.34 -10.06
C SER A 20 -9.82 -0.50 -11.34
N ASP A 21 -10.90 -0.51 -12.12
CA ASP A 21 -10.99 0.19 -13.40
C ASP A 21 -11.72 1.53 -13.26
N ALA A 22 -12.51 1.70 -12.19
CA ALA A 22 -13.35 2.88 -12.01
C ALA A 22 -12.51 4.17 -11.80
N TRP A 23 -11.36 4.09 -11.12
CA TRP A 23 -10.47 5.25 -10.97
C TRP A 23 -9.74 5.59 -12.28
N GLU A 24 -9.46 4.60 -13.14
CA GLU A 24 -8.82 4.82 -14.44
C GLU A 24 -9.77 5.52 -15.41
N ALA A 25 -11.06 5.20 -15.36
CA ALA A 25 -12.10 5.89 -16.13
C ALA A 25 -12.28 7.36 -15.72
N SER A 26 -12.11 7.66 -14.43
CA SER A 26 -12.17 9.03 -13.91
C SER A 26 -10.90 9.84 -14.13
N ALA A 27 -9.80 9.20 -14.56
CA ALA A 27 -8.50 9.85 -14.70
C ALA A 27 -8.44 10.77 -15.93
N LEU A 28 -8.10 12.04 -15.70
CA LEU A 28 -7.99 13.08 -16.71
C LEU A 28 -6.55 13.24 -17.20
N ASP A 29 -6.41 13.58 -18.48
CA ASP A 29 -5.12 13.94 -19.06
C ASP A 29 -4.77 15.40 -18.75
N PHE A 30 -3.48 15.68 -18.69
CA PHE A 30 -2.91 16.99 -18.36
C PHE A 30 -1.47 17.06 -18.84
N ASP A 31 -0.94 18.28 -18.97
CA ASP A 31 0.50 18.51 -19.16
C ASP A 31 1.19 18.66 -17.79
N PRO A 32 2.29 17.95 -17.48
CA PRO A 32 2.92 18.00 -16.16
C PRO A 32 3.21 19.40 -15.59
N PRO A 33 3.65 20.39 -16.39
CA PRO A 33 3.84 21.78 -15.91
C PRO A 33 2.54 22.46 -15.44
N GLU A 34 1.39 22.08 -16.00
CA GLU A 34 0.07 22.68 -15.71
C GLU A 34 -0.67 21.97 -14.57
N PHE A 35 -0.14 20.85 -14.06
CA PHE A 35 -0.86 19.99 -13.11
C PHE A 35 -1.36 20.73 -11.86
N ILE A 36 -0.51 21.55 -11.24
CA ILE A 36 -0.88 22.32 -10.04
C ILE A 36 -1.87 23.43 -10.37
N SER A 37 -1.71 24.14 -11.50
CA SER A 37 -2.65 25.19 -11.90
C SER A 37 -4.03 24.61 -12.20
N LEU A 38 -4.10 23.48 -12.92
CA LEU A 38 -5.38 22.81 -13.23
C LEU A 38 -6.13 22.38 -11.97
N ILE A 39 -5.42 21.82 -10.98
CA ILE A 39 -6.02 21.46 -9.70
C ILE A 39 -6.45 22.69 -8.90
N SER A 40 -5.65 23.76 -8.93
CA SER A 40 -5.98 25.02 -8.27
C SER A 40 -7.25 25.63 -8.86
N ASP A 41 -7.33 25.73 -10.19
CA ASP A 41 -8.47 26.30 -10.91
C ASP A 41 -9.75 25.50 -10.66
N ALA A 42 -9.66 24.16 -10.75
CA ALA A 42 -10.77 23.26 -10.42
C ALA A 42 -11.20 23.41 -8.95
N SER A 43 -10.24 23.60 -8.02
CA SER A 43 -10.56 23.80 -6.61
C SER A 43 -11.22 25.16 -6.33
N VAL A 44 -10.92 26.21 -7.10
CA VAL A 44 -11.54 27.54 -6.94
C VAL A 44 -13.03 27.49 -7.30
N ILE A 45 -13.39 26.73 -8.34
CA ILE A 45 -14.78 26.55 -8.77
C ILE A 45 -15.50 25.40 -8.07
N ASN A 46 -14.87 24.75 -7.09
CA ASN A 46 -15.38 23.58 -6.35
C ASN A 46 -15.73 22.36 -7.25
N ASP A 47 -15.00 22.19 -8.35
CA ASP A 47 -15.13 21.03 -9.23
C ASP A 47 -14.32 19.86 -8.67
N HIS A 48 -14.90 19.17 -7.69
CA HIS A 48 -14.25 18.05 -6.99
C HIS A 48 -13.95 16.88 -7.94
N GLU A 49 -14.78 16.66 -8.95
CA GLU A 49 -14.60 15.58 -9.94
C GLU A 49 -13.33 15.82 -10.76
N LYS A 50 -13.10 17.04 -11.25
CA LYS A 50 -11.85 17.36 -11.94
C LYS A 50 -10.63 17.26 -11.05
N VAL A 51 -10.71 17.71 -9.80
CA VAL A 51 -9.55 17.58 -8.89
C VAL A 51 -9.20 16.11 -8.68
N ILE A 52 -10.20 15.26 -8.44
CA ILE A 52 -10.01 13.81 -8.33
C ILE A 52 -9.43 13.25 -9.63
N GLY A 53 -10.00 13.64 -10.77
CA GLY A 53 -9.60 13.16 -12.08
C GLY A 53 -8.17 13.51 -12.46
N TYR A 54 -7.70 14.72 -12.18
CA TYR A 54 -6.30 15.10 -12.40
C TYR A 54 -5.35 14.31 -11.49
N ILE A 55 -5.67 14.14 -10.20
CA ILE A 55 -4.81 13.34 -9.30
C ILE A 55 -4.74 11.88 -9.75
N CYS A 56 -5.87 11.29 -10.14
CA CYS A 56 -5.91 9.94 -10.72
C CYS A 56 -5.10 9.87 -12.04
N GLY A 57 -5.22 10.89 -12.89
CA GLY A 57 -4.41 11.07 -14.10
C GLY A 57 -2.91 11.04 -13.80
N ALA A 58 -2.47 11.76 -12.77
CA ALA A 58 -1.08 11.78 -12.37
C ALA A 58 -0.57 10.40 -11.95
N VAL A 59 -1.36 9.65 -11.18
CA VAL A 59 -1.01 8.27 -10.81
C VAL A 59 -0.97 7.36 -12.04
N ARG A 60 -1.90 7.51 -12.98
CA ARG A 60 -1.92 6.78 -14.26
C ARG A 60 -0.65 7.03 -15.07
N THR A 61 -0.27 8.30 -15.25
CA THR A 61 0.95 8.70 -15.97
C THR A 61 2.20 8.14 -15.30
N LEU A 62 2.30 8.20 -13.98
CA LEU A 62 3.44 7.63 -13.24
C LEU A 62 3.55 6.11 -13.44
N LYS A 63 2.43 5.37 -13.39
CA LYS A 63 2.43 3.93 -13.66
C LYS A 63 2.96 3.60 -15.06
N GLN A 64 2.59 4.40 -16.07
CA GLN A 64 3.09 4.24 -17.44
C GLN A 64 4.59 4.55 -17.56
N GLN A 65 5.10 5.45 -16.70
CA GLN A 65 6.50 5.89 -16.69
C GLN A 65 7.32 5.26 -15.55
N ARG A 66 6.96 4.07 -15.07
CA ARG A 66 7.50 3.47 -13.82
C ARG A 66 9.03 3.45 -13.68
N PHE A 67 9.77 3.25 -14.77
CA PHE A 67 11.24 3.17 -14.75
C PHE A 67 11.92 4.54 -14.68
N LYS A 68 11.28 5.57 -15.22
CA LYS A 68 11.77 6.95 -15.23
C LYS A 68 10.58 7.89 -15.02
N PRO A 69 9.98 7.87 -13.81
CA PRO A 69 8.79 8.64 -13.55
C PRO A 69 9.12 10.13 -13.57
N ASP A 70 8.19 10.93 -14.10
CA ASP A 70 8.35 12.37 -14.18
C ASP A 70 8.49 13.00 -12.78
N ALA A 71 9.63 13.65 -12.55
CA ALA A 71 9.95 14.26 -11.25
C ALA A 71 8.99 15.41 -10.90
N SER A 72 8.48 16.16 -11.89
CA SER A 72 7.53 17.26 -11.65
C SER A 72 6.19 16.74 -11.12
N ILE A 73 5.70 15.60 -11.63
CA ILE A 73 4.48 14.96 -11.14
C ILE A 73 4.69 14.46 -9.70
N ILE A 74 5.83 13.81 -9.42
CA ILE A 74 6.18 13.34 -8.07
C ILE A 74 6.18 14.51 -7.07
N GLN A 75 6.91 15.59 -7.39
CA GLN A 75 7.01 16.77 -6.52
C GLN A 75 5.65 17.43 -6.31
N SER A 76 4.82 17.49 -7.36
CA SER A 76 3.49 18.06 -7.28
C SER A 76 2.54 17.25 -6.38
N LEU A 77 2.56 15.92 -6.48
CA LEU A 77 1.76 15.05 -5.60
C LEU A 77 2.21 15.17 -4.14
N LEU A 78 3.52 15.22 -3.87
CA LEU A 78 4.06 15.45 -2.54
C LEU A 78 3.64 16.82 -1.98
N TYR A 79 3.73 17.87 -2.79
CA TYR A 79 3.27 19.21 -2.44
C TYR A 79 1.78 19.21 -2.10
N LEU A 80 0.93 18.67 -2.96
CA LEU A 80 -0.52 18.58 -2.75
C LEU A 80 -0.86 17.80 -1.47
N CYS A 81 -0.18 16.68 -1.22
CA CYS A 81 -0.40 15.89 -0.02
C CYS A 81 0.02 16.66 1.24
N LYS A 82 1.11 17.43 1.18
CA LYS A 82 1.53 18.29 2.28
C LYS A 82 0.48 19.34 2.66
N ILE A 83 -0.11 20.00 1.67
CA ILE A 83 -1.05 21.11 1.89
C ILE A 83 -2.52 20.69 2.02
N LYS A 84 -2.90 19.55 1.44
CA LYS A 84 -4.30 19.10 1.32
C LYS A 84 -4.43 17.57 1.42
N ALA A 85 -3.74 16.96 2.39
CA ALA A 85 -3.76 15.51 2.63
C ALA A 85 -5.16 14.85 2.62
N PRO A 86 -6.24 15.45 3.17
CA PRO A 86 -7.55 14.80 3.21
C PRO A 86 -8.11 14.41 1.84
N ILE A 87 -7.70 15.08 0.75
CA ILE A 87 -8.19 14.73 -0.59
C ILE A 87 -7.76 13.32 -1.03
N PHE A 88 -6.62 12.85 -0.53
CA PHE A 88 -6.08 11.53 -0.83
C PHE A 88 -6.81 10.39 -0.12
N THR A 89 -7.78 10.71 0.76
CA THR A 89 -8.69 9.73 1.35
C THR A 89 -9.91 9.43 0.48
N ASN A 90 -10.10 10.18 -0.61
CA ASN A 90 -11.13 9.88 -1.61
C ASN A 90 -10.91 8.48 -2.21
N GLU A 91 -12.00 7.73 -2.41
CA GLU A 91 -11.95 6.32 -2.81
C GLU A 91 -11.25 6.10 -4.15
N TYR A 92 -11.43 6.99 -5.13
CA TYR A 92 -10.76 6.87 -6.43
C TYR A 92 -9.25 7.11 -6.32
N ILE A 93 -8.84 8.16 -5.60
CA ILE A 93 -7.42 8.47 -5.41
C ILE A 93 -6.73 7.38 -4.59
N MET A 94 -7.37 6.92 -3.52
CA MET A 94 -6.87 5.83 -2.68
C MET A 94 -6.77 4.52 -3.48
N SER A 95 -7.75 4.21 -4.34
CA SER A 95 -7.69 3.06 -5.25
C SER A 95 -6.57 3.18 -6.28
N ALA A 96 -6.36 4.37 -6.86
CA ALA A 96 -5.28 4.66 -7.78
C ALA A 96 -3.91 4.41 -7.13
N LEU A 97 -3.69 4.96 -5.93
CA LEU A 97 -2.45 4.75 -5.16
C LEU A 97 -2.26 3.29 -4.76
N CYS A 98 -3.32 2.61 -4.31
CA CYS A 98 -3.28 1.18 -4.04
C CYS A 98 -2.88 0.36 -5.27
N SER A 99 -3.30 0.77 -6.47
CA SER A 99 -2.93 0.09 -7.72
C SER A 99 -1.43 0.15 -8.03
N VAL A 100 -0.71 1.16 -7.50
CA VAL A 100 0.76 1.27 -7.62
C VAL A 100 1.49 0.23 -6.78
N LEU A 101 0.86 -0.19 -5.66
CA LEU A 101 1.39 -1.17 -4.70
C LEU A 101 1.10 -2.62 -5.10
N LYS A 102 0.13 -2.85 -5.99
CA LYS A 102 -0.18 -4.17 -6.51
C LYS A 102 0.95 -4.68 -7.40
N ARG A 103 1.13 -6.00 -7.41
CA ARG A 103 2.07 -6.66 -8.32
C ARG A 103 1.52 -6.60 -9.75
N ASP A 104 2.36 -6.15 -10.68
CA ASP A 104 2.08 -6.27 -12.11
C ASP A 104 2.87 -7.47 -12.69
N PRO A 105 2.17 -8.54 -13.11
CA PRO A 105 2.81 -9.76 -13.64
C PRO A 105 3.50 -9.55 -14.99
N SER A 106 3.26 -8.43 -15.67
CA SER A 106 3.79 -8.13 -17.01
C SER A 106 5.25 -7.67 -16.98
N TYR A 107 5.76 -7.25 -15.82
CA TYR A 107 7.15 -6.78 -15.70
C TYR A 107 8.08 -7.90 -15.25
N THR A 108 9.20 -8.04 -15.98
CA THR A 108 10.25 -9.01 -15.66
C THR A 108 11.33 -8.37 -14.79
N PHE A 109 11.80 -9.18 -13.84
CA PHE A 109 12.51 -8.86 -12.60
C PHE A 109 13.93 -8.25 -12.71
N LYS A 110 14.26 -7.56 -13.81
CA LYS A 110 15.64 -7.09 -14.05
C LYS A 110 16.04 -5.84 -13.27
N SER A 111 15.10 -5.10 -12.68
CA SER A 111 15.41 -3.98 -11.78
C SER A 111 14.32 -3.78 -10.73
N LYS A 112 14.72 -3.74 -9.45
CA LYS A 112 13.81 -3.56 -8.31
C LYS A 112 13.52 -2.10 -8.05
N ASN A 113 12.88 -1.39 -8.99
CA ASN A 113 12.53 0.02 -8.79
C ASN A 113 11.38 0.16 -7.77
N ALA A 114 11.74 0.63 -6.57
CA ALA A 114 10.82 0.84 -5.45
C ALA A 114 10.29 2.28 -5.35
N LEU A 115 10.68 3.19 -6.26
CA LEU A 115 10.35 4.62 -6.15
C LEU A 115 8.84 4.89 -6.09
N LEU A 116 8.07 4.33 -7.03
CA LEU A 116 6.62 4.54 -7.05
C LEU A 116 5.89 3.86 -5.88
N PRO A 117 6.22 2.60 -5.50
CA PRO A 117 5.70 2.04 -4.26
C PRO A 117 6.00 2.89 -3.02
N VAL A 118 7.24 3.36 -2.85
CA VAL A 118 7.63 4.24 -1.73
C VAL A 118 6.85 5.55 -1.75
N LEU A 119 6.66 6.17 -2.93
CA LEU A 119 5.82 7.36 -3.06
C LEU A 119 4.37 7.07 -2.62
N ALA A 120 3.78 6.00 -3.13
CA ALA A 120 2.39 5.67 -2.85
C ALA A 120 2.14 5.35 -1.36
N THR A 121 3.02 4.58 -0.71
CA THR A 121 2.92 4.31 0.73
C THR A 121 3.02 5.58 1.56
N ASN A 122 3.93 6.51 1.20
CA ASN A 122 4.09 7.77 1.92
C ASN A 122 2.90 8.72 1.73
N LEU A 123 2.32 8.79 0.53
CA LEU A 123 1.09 9.55 0.28
C LEU A 123 -0.09 8.98 1.09
N LEU A 124 -0.26 7.66 1.11
CA LEU A 124 -1.30 6.98 1.90
C LEU A 124 -1.08 7.18 3.40
N MET A 125 0.15 7.04 3.87
CA MET A 125 0.51 7.28 5.27
C MET A 125 0.15 8.71 5.67
N ARG A 126 0.56 9.72 4.88
CA ARG A 126 0.26 11.13 5.14
C ARG A 126 -1.24 11.43 5.10
N ALA A 127 -1.98 10.80 4.20
CA ALA A 127 -3.43 10.96 4.05
C ALA A 127 -4.21 10.39 5.24
N TYR A 128 -3.75 9.27 5.80
CA TYR A 128 -4.45 8.52 6.85
C TYR A 128 -3.82 8.65 8.25
N GLN A 129 -2.77 9.44 8.43
CA GLN A 129 -2.03 9.58 9.70
C GLN A 129 -2.94 9.91 10.90
N ASP A 130 -3.93 10.78 10.68
CA ASP A 130 -4.86 11.27 11.69
C ASP A 130 -6.12 10.39 11.79
N SER A 131 -6.29 9.45 10.86
CA SER A 131 -7.41 8.50 10.88
C SER A 131 -7.15 7.35 11.85
N LYS A 132 -8.12 7.09 12.73
CA LYS A 132 -8.12 5.90 13.60
C LYS A 132 -8.63 4.63 12.90
N ARG A 133 -9.18 4.76 11.70
CA ARG A 133 -9.81 3.66 10.94
C ARG A 133 -9.16 3.57 9.56
N TRP A 134 -8.32 2.57 9.36
CA TRP A 134 -7.65 2.35 8.09
C TRP A 134 -8.42 1.34 7.20
N PRO A 135 -8.40 1.54 5.88
CA PRO A 135 -8.95 0.59 4.91
C PRO A 135 -8.29 -0.79 5.01
N GLN A 136 -9.08 -1.87 5.02
CA GLN A 136 -8.57 -3.26 5.07
C GLN A 136 -7.68 -3.62 3.87
N ILE A 137 -7.87 -2.95 2.73
CA ILE A 137 -7.05 -3.16 1.53
C ILE A 137 -5.55 -2.94 1.81
N PHE A 138 -5.19 -2.10 2.79
CA PHE A 138 -3.78 -1.90 3.17
C PHE A 138 -3.16 -3.18 3.74
N VAL A 139 -3.90 -3.96 4.52
CA VAL A 139 -3.44 -5.27 5.04
C VAL A 139 -3.25 -6.25 3.87
N LYS A 140 -4.20 -6.29 2.94
CA LYS A 140 -4.11 -7.18 1.77
C LYS A 140 -2.87 -6.87 0.93
N LEU A 141 -2.62 -5.58 0.64
CA LEU A 141 -1.44 -5.14 -0.08
C LEU A 141 -0.13 -5.50 0.64
N TYR A 142 -0.09 -5.33 1.98
CA TYR A 142 1.07 -5.75 2.78
C TYR A 142 1.35 -7.25 2.62
N ILE A 143 0.31 -8.09 2.69
CA ILE A 143 0.45 -9.54 2.54
C ILE A 143 0.91 -9.90 1.12
N GLU A 144 0.33 -9.28 0.09
CA GLU A 144 0.70 -9.49 -1.32
C GLU A 144 2.18 -9.19 -1.56
N ASP A 145 2.67 -8.02 -1.13
CA ASP A 145 4.09 -7.66 -1.29
C ASP A 145 5.01 -8.50 -0.39
N SER A 146 4.55 -8.86 0.82
CA SER A 146 5.27 -9.74 1.76
C SER A 146 5.53 -11.14 1.22
N LEU A 147 4.57 -11.69 0.46
CA LEU A 147 4.68 -12.99 -0.21
C LEU A 147 5.43 -12.89 -1.54
N GLY A 148 5.35 -11.72 -2.19
CA GLY A 148 5.97 -11.42 -3.48
C GLY A 148 7.44 -11.03 -3.36
N GLU A 149 7.80 -9.91 -3.98
CA GLU A 149 9.20 -9.46 -4.10
C GLU A 149 9.66 -8.54 -2.96
N ARG A 150 8.73 -8.16 -2.07
CA ARG A 150 8.98 -7.23 -0.98
C ARG A 150 9.52 -5.89 -1.48
N LEU A 151 8.88 -5.32 -2.49
CA LEU A 151 9.32 -4.07 -3.12
C LEU A 151 9.24 -2.88 -2.17
N TRP A 152 8.25 -2.87 -1.26
CA TRP A 152 8.01 -1.75 -0.36
C TRP A 152 7.93 -2.13 1.12
N VAL A 153 7.54 -3.36 1.47
CA VAL A 153 7.40 -3.75 2.89
C VAL A 153 8.73 -3.78 3.66
N ASP A 154 9.84 -4.00 2.95
CA ASP A 154 11.18 -4.01 3.54
C ASP A 154 11.89 -2.63 3.40
N GLN A 155 11.25 -1.62 2.79
CA GLN A 155 11.85 -0.29 2.58
C GLN A 155 11.77 0.57 3.84
N GLU A 156 12.88 1.19 4.22
CA GLU A 156 12.96 2.04 5.42
C GLU A 156 11.97 3.22 5.36
N TYR A 157 11.83 3.86 4.19
CA TYR A 157 10.90 4.97 3.99
C TYR A 157 9.42 4.56 4.04
N CYS A 158 9.09 3.26 4.03
CA CYS A 158 7.73 2.75 4.19
C CYS A 158 7.43 2.34 5.63
N LYS A 159 8.41 2.40 6.53
CA LYS A 159 8.34 1.79 7.86
C LYS A 159 7.13 2.24 8.66
N SER A 160 6.80 3.53 8.71
CA SER A 160 5.65 4.01 9.49
C SER A 160 4.31 3.49 8.98
N PHE A 161 4.17 3.31 7.67
CA PHE A 161 2.98 2.69 7.06
C PHE A 161 2.90 1.20 7.40
N VAL A 162 4.02 0.49 7.24
CA VAL A 162 4.15 -0.95 7.55
C VAL A 162 3.89 -1.24 9.03
N ASP A 163 4.49 -0.47 9.92
CA ASP A 163 4.35 -0.65 11.38
C ASP A 163 2.89 -0.47 11.81
N ASN A 164 2.18 0.53 11.28
CA ASN A 164 0.76 0.71 11.54
C ASN A 164 -0.08 -0.48 11.04
N ILE A 165 0.27 -1.10 9.90
CA ILE A 165 -0.39 -2.32 9.42
C ILE A 165 -0.11 -3.50 10.36
N LEU A 166 1.16 -3.69 10.74
CA LEU A 166 1.60 -4.80 11.58
C LEU A 166 0.96 -4.80 12.97
N THR A 167 0.55 -3.63 13.49
CA THR A 167 -0.20 -3.57 14.74
C THR A 167 -1.50 -4.39 14.73
N ALA A 168 -2.08 -4.64 13.54
CA ALA A 168 -3.27 -5.48 13.41
C ALA A 168 -2.99 -6.96 13.72
N PHE A 169 -1.75 -7.42 13.63
CA PHE A 169 -1.40 -8.82 13.88
C PHE A 169 -1.12 -9.11 15.35
N SER A 170 -1.06 -8.08 16.20
CA SER A 170 -0.81 -8.19 17.65
C SER A 170 0.47 -8.97 18.01
N THR A 171 1.43 -9.05 17.08
CA THR A 171 2.71 -9.71 17.30
C THR A 171 3.60 -8.84 18.16
N LYS A 172 4.03 -9.35 19.31
CA LYS A 172 5.02 -8.67 20.15
C LYS A 172 6.38 -8.74 19.47
N SER A 173 7.09 -7.62 19.41
CA SER A 173 8.48 -7.61 18.95
C SER A 173 9.30 -8.55 19.85
N ALA A 174 10.11 -9.41 19.24
CA ALA A 174 11.09 -10.17 20.00
C ALA A 174 11.99 -9.18 20.75
N PRO A 175 12.39 -9.45 22.00
CA PRO A 175 13.39 -8.63 22.67
C PRO A 175 14.62 -8.55 21.77
N ALA A 176 15.12 -7.33 21.54
CA ALA A 176 16.28 -7.12 20.70
C ALA A 176 17.46 -7.91 21.31
N MET A 177 17.78 -9.05 20.71
CA MET A 177 19.07 -9.67 20.96
C MET A 177 20.07 -8.85 20.17
N GLU A 178 20.93 -8.11 20.87
CA GLU A 178 22.04 -7.40 20.24
C GLU A 178 22.83 -8.39 19.39
N PRO A 179 22.86 -8.24 18.06
CA PRO A 179 23.64 -9.13 17.22
C PRO A 179 25.08 -8.68 17.34
N GLU A 180 25.84 -9.33 18.23
CA GLU A 180 27.31 -9.26 18.19
C GLU A 180 27.77 -9.69 16.78
N GLY A 181 28.26 -8.74 15.99
CA GLY A 181 29.14 -9.01 14.85
C GLY A 181 28.50 -9.36 13.50
N ARG A 182 27.40 -8.71 13.07
CA ARG A 182 27.00 -8.80 11.64
C ARG A 182 27.81 -7.79 10.80
N PRO A 183 28.56 -8.23 9.77
CA PRO A 183 29.20 -7.31 8.82
C PRO A 183 28.12 -6.54 8.05
N GLU A 184 28.23 -5.22 8.01
CA GLU A 184 27.40 -4.37 7.14
C GLU A 184 27.67 -4.78 5.69
N LEU A 185 26.63 -5.33 5.03
CA LEU A 185 26.69 -5.54 3.59
C LEU A 185 26.56 -4.17 2.91
N PRO A 186 27.35 -3.87 1.85
CA PRO A 186 27.25 -2.62 1.14
C PRO A 186 25.83 -2.45 0.57
N GLU A 187 25.20 -1.32 0.86
CA GLU A 187 23.93 -0.94 0.25
C GLU A 187 24.14 -0.74 -1.26
N ASP A 188 23.27 -1.34 -2.06
CA ASP A 188 23.31 -1.28 -3.53
C ASP A 188 22.98 0.16 -3.98
N PRO A 189 23.95 0.92 -4.55
CA PRO A 189 23.80 2.36 -4.80
C PRO A 189 22.76 2.70 -5.88
N ASP A 190 22.31 1.70 -6.65
CA ASP A 190 21.43 1.92 -7.81
C ASP A 190 19.94 2.06 -7.45
N ASN A 191 19.53 1.79 -6.21
CA ASN A 191 18.10 1.80 -5.86
C ASN A 191 17.60 3.07 -5.13
N ILE A 192 18.48 4.01 -4.81
CA ILE A 192 18.11 5.20 -4.01
C ILE A 192 18.86 6.46 -4.48
N THR A 193 18.80 6.80 -5.76
CA THR A 193 19.40 8.09 -6.22
C THR A 193 18.45 9.29 -6.05
N LEU A 194 17.16 9.09 -5.76
CA LEU A 194 16.23 10.21 -5.50
C LEU A 194 16.15 10.63 -4.01
N MET A 195 16.59 9.76 -3.09
CA MET A 195 16.48 9.99 -1.64
C MET A 195 17.84 9.97 -0.94
N ALA A 196 18.97 10.12 -1.60
CA ALA A 196 20.28 10.19 -0.93
C ALA A 196 20.68 11.62 -0.49
N GLY A 197 19.71 12.53 -0.40
CA GLY A 197 19.94 13.94 -0.04
C GLY A 197 19.31 14.33 1.31
N PRO A 198 19.43 15.61 1.72
CA PRO A 198 18.81 16.13 2.95
C PRO A 198 17.31 15.83 3.09
N ALA A 199 16.61 15.67 1.96
CA ALA A 199 15.21 15.27 1.92
C ALA A 199 14.94 13.88 2.54
N SER A 200 15.90 12.96 2.50
CA SER A 200 15.76 11.66 3.16
C SER A 200 15.90 11.72 4.66
N LEU A 201 16.85 12.50 5.17
CA LEU A 201 16.97 12.70 6.61
C LEU A 201 15.68 13.31 7.17
N LEU A 202 15.12 14.30 6.47
CA LEU A 202 13.82 14.88 6.81
C LEU A 202 12.66 13.86 6.69
N ALA A 203 12.69 12.97 5.70
CA ALA A 203 11.70 11.91 5.57
C ALA A 203 11.80 10.88 6.71
N LYS A 204 13.02 10.54 7.15
CA LYS A 204 13.27 9.68 8.31
C LYS A 204 12.76 10.34 9.59
N GLU A 205 13.14 11.59 9.82
CA GLU A 205 12.69 12.37 10.98
C GLU A 205 11.16 12.52 11.00
N TYR A 206 10.54 12.80 9.85
CA TYR A 206 9.07 12.84 9.74
C TYR A 206 8.43 11.50 10.12
N ASN A 207 8.98 10.38 9.64
CA ASN A 207 8.47 9.04 9.92
C ASN A 207 8.54 8.66 11.40
N GLU A 208 9.50 9.18 12.17
CA GLU A 208 9.62 8.96 13.62
C GLU A 208 8.48 9.60 14.42
N TYR A 209 7.92 10.72 13.96
CA TYR A 209 6.83 11.41 14.64
C TYR A 209 5.44 10.84 14.31
N ILE A 210 5.33 9.90 13.37
CA ILE A 210 4.05 9.32 12.99
C ILE A 210 3.60 8.34 14.07
N PRO A 211 2.42 8.53 14.68
CA PRO A 211 1.94 7.63 15.72
C PRO A 211 1.68 6.22 15.16
N VAL A 212 2.20 5.22 15.86
CA VAL A 212 2.00 3.79 15.56
C VAL A 212 1.03 3.20 16.58
N PHE A 213 -0.16 2.83 16.14
CA PHE A 213 -1.17 2.15 16.96
C PHE A 213 -2.15 1.38 16.07
N ASN A 214 -2.96 0.50 16.69
CA ASN A 214 -3.92 -0.31 15.94
C ASN A 214 -5.04 0.52 15.28
N ARG A 215 -4.90 0.71 13.96
CA ARG A 215 -5.84 1.41 13.06
C ARG A 215 -7.01 0.53 12.58
N PHE A 216 -6.99 -0.75 12.96
CA PHE A 216 -7.91 -1.79 12.52
C PHE A 216 -8.76 -2.34 13.69
N SER A 217 -8.72 -1.69 14.85
CA SER A 217 -9.46 -2.12 16.05
C SER A 217 -10.96 -2.32 15.81
N THR A 218 -11.58 -1.52 14.93
CA THR A 218 -13.00 -1.64 14.60
C THR A 218 -13.34 -2.76 13.61
N ASN A 219 -12.35 -3.29 12.89
CA ASN A 219 -12.52 -4.34 11.89
C ASN A 219 -11.53 -5.49 12.06
N GLN A 220 -11.08 -5.69 13.30
CA GLN A 220 -10.04 -6.63 13.69
C GLN A 220 -10.37 -8.06 13.24
N GLU A 221 -11.59 -8.53 13.50
CA GLU A 221 -12.05 -9.87 13.10
C GLU A 221 -11.95 -10.11 11.59
N ALA A 222 -12.31 -9.10 10.77
CA ALA A 222 -12.23 -9.21 9.31
C ALA A 222 -10.78 -9.22 8.81
N VAL A 223 -9.88 -8.48 9.48
CA VAL A 223 -8.45 -8.49 9.19
C VAL A 223 -7.86 -9.86 9.52
N GLU A 224 -8.15 -10.41 10.70
CA GLU A 224 -7.69 -11.73 11.12
C GLU A 224 -8.19 -12.82 10.18
N ALA A 225 -9.47 -12.80 9.82
CA ALA A 225 -10.05 -13.73 8.85
C ALA A 225 -9.32 -13.68 7.51
N THR A 226 -9.03 -12.47 7.00
CA THR A 226 -8.29 -12.28 5.74
C THR A 226 -6.86 -12.85 5.83
N VAL A 227 -6.15 -12.59 6.93
CA VAL A 227 -4.79 -13.12 7.12
C VAL A 227 -4.80 -14.63 7.18
N LEU A 228 -5.73 -15.22 7.95
CA LEU A 228 -5.84 -16.66 8.12
C LEU A 228 -6.24 -17.37 6.83
N GLU A 229 -7.14 -16.79 6.05
CA GLU A 229 -7.51 -17.29 4.72
C GLU A 229 -6.26 -17.39 3.84
N ILE A 230 -5.50 -16.31 3.68
CA ILE A 230 -4.32 -16.27 2.81
C ILE A 230 -3.21 -17.22 3.31
N VAL A 231 -3.00 -17.30 4.63
CA VAL A 231 -2.02 -18.21 5.23
C VAL A 231 -2.41 -19.67 4.96
N ARG A 232 -3.67 -20.05 5.19
CA ARG A 232 -4.16 -21.41 4.93
C ARG A 232 -4.08 -21.76 3.45
N GLU A 233 -4.45 -20.84 2.56
CA GLU A 233 -4.30 -21.05 1.12
C GLU A 233 -2.85 -21.30 0.72
N ASN A 234 -1.90 -20.55 1.29
CA ASN A 234 -0.47 -20.73 1.00
C ASN A 234 0.06 -22.07 1.55
N LEU A 235 -0.38 -22.50 2.73
CA LEU A 235 -0.02 -23.82 3.27
C LEU A 235 -0.60 -24.95 2.42
N ASN A 236 -1.90 -24.87 2.07
CA ASN A 236 -2.58 -25.89 1.27
C ASN A 236 -2.01 -26.03 -0.15
N ARG A 237 -1.48 -24.95 -0.73
CA ARG A 237 -0.78 -24.99 -2.03
C ARG A 237 0.63 -25.58 -1.93
N ARG A 238 1.24 -25.59 -0.73
CA ARG A 238 2.64 -25.94 -0.48
C ARG A 238 2.75 -27.17 0.42
N GLN A 239 2.03 -28.25 0.10
CA GLN A 239 1.97 -29.48 0.91
C GLN A 239 3.30 -30.24 1.04
N ALA A 240 4.30 -29.94 0.18
CA ALA A 240 5.65 -30.46 0.36
C ALA A 240 6.48 -29.50 1.23
N PRO A 241 7.14 -29.96 2.30
CA PRO A 241 7.91 -29.11 3.23
C PRO A 241 9.00 -28.28 2.55
N ASP A 242 9.51 -28.73 1.39
CA ASP A 242 10.53 -28.02 0.61
C ASP A 242 9.99 -26.81 -0.18
N ASN A 243 8.67 -26.58 -0.21
CA ASN A 243 8.03 -25.50 -0.98
C ASN A 243 7.73 -24.22 -0.17
N ILE A 244 8.13 -24.17 1.10
CA ILE A 244 7.94 -23.00 1.97
C ILE A 244 9.02 -21.95 1.66
N THR A 245 8.61 -20.75 1.22
CA THR A 245 9.57 -19.67 0.89
C THR A 245 9.99 -18.89 2.13
N ARG A 246 11.19 -18.31 2.10
CA ARG A 246 11.67 -17.36 3.12
C ARG A 246 10.68 -16.20 3.34
N ASN A 247 10.06 -15.71 2.27
CA ASN A 247 9.11 -14.60 2.32
C ASN A 247 7.82 -14.98 3.06
N PHE A 248 7.36 -16.22 2.89
CA PHE A 248 6.24 -16.75 3.64
C PHE A 248 6.58 -16.93 5.12
N LEU A 249 7.76 -17.46 5.44
CA LEU A 249 8.23 -17.55 6.84
C LEU A 249 8.32 -16.18 7.52
N LYS A 250 8.81 -15.16 6.82
CA LYS A 250 8.80 -13.77 7.31
C LYS A 250 7.37 -13.29 7.61
N LEU A 251 6.41 -13.57 6.73
CA LEU A 251 5.01 -13.20 6.96
C LEU A 251 4.43 -13.92 8.19
N LEU A 252 4.67 -15.22 8.33
CA LEU A 252 4.22 -16.00 9.49
C LEU A 252 4.81 -15.45 10.79
N ALA A 253 6.10 -15.09 10.79
CA ALA A 253 6.73 -14.46 11.94
C ALA A 253 6.07 -13.12 12.30
N SER A 254 5.77 -12.27 11.30
CA SER A 254 5.03 -11.03 11.51
C SER A 254 3.59 -11.23 11.99
N ALA A 255 2.96 -12.37 11.65
CA ALA A 255 1.58 -12.70 12.01
C ALA A 255 1.45 -13.62 13.24
N ALA A 256 2.55 -13.95 13.92
CA ALA A 256 2.58 -14.91 15.04
C ALA A 256 1.82 -14.44 16.30
N GLY A 257 1.40 -13.17 16.37
CA GLY A 257 0.48 -12.68 17.39
C GLY A 257 -0.92 -13.30 17.28
N LEU A 258 -1.34 -13.69 16.06
CA LEU A 258 -2.59 -14.39 15.82
C LEU A 258 -2.48 -15.84 16.30
N VAL A 259 -3.38 -16.25 17.20
CA VAL A 259 -3.31 -17.55 17.89
C VAL A 259 -3.34 -18.68 16.88
N GLU A 260 -4.24 -18.60 15.90
CA GLU A 260 -4.43 -19.62 14.88
C GLU A 260 -3.21 -19.76 13.98
N VAL A 261 -2.44 -18.69 13.74
CA VAL A 261 -1.18 -18.77 12.96
C VAL A 261 -0.12 -19.58 13.71
N ARG A 262 -0.10 -19.54 15.06
CA ARG A 262 0.87 -20.31 15.86
C ARG A 262 0.56 -21.81 15.95
N VAL A 263 -0.67 -22.20 15.65
CA VAL A 263 -1.15 -23.59 15.78
C VAL A 263 -1.09 -24.33 14.43
N LEU A 264 -0.79 -23.62 13.34
CA LEU A 264 -0.54 -24.17 12.00
C LEU A 264 0.87 -24.74 11.88
#